data_AF-A0A0K6GMQ0-F1
#
_entry.id   AF-A0A0K6GMQ0-F1
#
_cell.length_a   1.000
_cell.length_b   1.000
_cell.length_c   1.000
_cell.angle_alpha   90.00
_cell.angle_beta   90.00
_cell.angle_gamma   90.00
#
_symmetry.space_group_name_H-M   'P 1'
#
loop_
_entity.id
_entity.type
_entity.pdbx_description
1 polymer ?
#
loop_
_entity_poly.entity_id
_entity_poly.type
_entity_poly.pdbx_seq_one_letter_code
_entity_poly.pdbx_strand_id
1 'polypeptide(L)'
;MREWLYKSLLNGVFSRGCGWIPYKTGVRKISNVVREHKLKDFPADELFKIYRDHPLRFYEIHTAHLNEFDKEIVFHMIYDELPNIRENDIDHIHPVNILRSYRYDEYEINRVGNYQLLDNVTNRFVKSGKPLIQWIKNDVSDKDAYLRRHLIPADETLWEASNYRDFLKAREELIVSKIKERLSL
;
A
#
# COMPACT_ATOMS: atom_id res chain seq x y z
N MET A 1 19.10 -9.48 -2.04
CA MET A 1 18.49 -9.60 -0.69
C MET A 1 17.33 -8.62 -0.47
N ARG A 2 17.57 -7.31 -0.65
CA ARG A 2 16.56 -6.25 -0.39
C ARG A 2 15.23 -6.47 -1.12
N GLU A 3 15.30 -6.68 -2.43
CA GLU A 3 14.14 -6.95 -3.28
C GLU A 3 13.33 -8.15 -2.79
N TRP A 4 14.01 -9.28 -2.50
CA TRP A 4 13.39 -10.47 -1.95
C TRP A 4 12.65 -10.19 -0.64
N LEU A 5 13.30 -9.48 0.30
CA LEU A 5 12.72 -9.20 1.60
C LEU A 5 11.45 -8.37 1.46
N TYR A 6 11.51 -7.25 0.72
CA TYR A 6 10.35 -6.37 0.58
C TYR A 6 9.23 -7.01 -0.24
N LYS A 7 9.51 -7.73 -1.34
CA LYS A 7 8.47 -8.47 -2.06
C LYS A 7 7.82 -9.55 -1.19
N SER A 8 8.59 -10.19 -0.29
CA SER A 8 8.07 -11.16 0.66
C SER A 8 7.20 -10.52 1.74
N LEU A 9 7.62 -9.37 2.29
CA LEU A 9 6.85 -8.61 3.28
C LEU A 9 5.56 -8.05 2.68
N LEU A 10 5.64 -7.44 1.49
CA LEU A 10 4.50 -6.88 0.77
C LEU A 10 3.42 -7.93 0.49
N ASN A 11 3.82 -9.17 0.20
CA ASN A 11 2.91 -10.30 0.01
C ASN A 11 2.52 -11.04 1.30
N GLY A 12 2.95 -10.55 2.47
CA GLY A 12 2.63 -11.19 3.75
C GLY A 12 3.15 -12.63 3.88
N VAL A 13 4.26 -12.98 3.21
CA VAL A 13 4.81 -14.36 3.17
C VAL A 13 5.09 -14.92 4.58
N PHE A 14 5.42 -14.04 5.51
CA PHE A 14 5.70 -14.39 6.91
C PHE A 14 4.47 -14.31 7.83
N SER A 15 3.33 -13.90 7.29
CA SER A 15 2.05 -13.76 7.99
C SER A 15 1.20 -15.03 7.89
N ARG A 16 0.20 -15.17 8.77
CA ARG A 16 -0.77 -16.27 8.69
C ARG A 16 -1.63 -16.11 7.44
N GLY A 17 -2.07 -17.21 6.83
CA GLY A 17 -3.02 -17.18 5.70
C GLY A 17 -2.41 -17.02 4.31
N CYS A 18 -1.08 -16.90 4.18
CA CYS A 18 -0.39 -16.79 2.88
C CYS A 18 -0.27 -18.14 2.10
N GLY A 19 -0.92 -19.21 2.55
CA GLY A 19 -0.91 -20.51 1.86
C GLY A 19 0.10 -21.54 2.40
N TRP A 20 0.88 -21.17 3.43
CA TRP A 20 1.65 -22.14 4.21
C TRP A 20 1.61 -21.83 5.70
N ILE A 21 2.03 -22.79 6.54
CA ILE A 21 2.21 -22.55 7.97
C ILE A 21 3.59 -21.90 8.12
N PRO A 22 3.69 -20.59 8.47
CA PRO A 22 4.93 -19.84 8.39
C PRO A 22 6.08 -20.53 9.13
N TYR A 23 5.87 -20.92 10.38
CA TYR A 23 6.92 -21.52 11.21
C TYR A 23 7.20 -23.00 10.94
N LYS A 24 6.25 -23.77 10.37
CA LYS A 24 6.43 -25.23 10.17
C LYS A 24 6.97 -25.58 8.79
N THR A 25 6.55 -24.85 7.77
CA THR A 25 6.81 -25.21 6.37
C THR A 25 7.55 -24.11 5.63
N GLY A 26 7.21 -22.84 5.88
CA GLY A 26 7.77 -21.74 5.12
C GLY A 26 9.14 -21.25 5.55
N VAL A 27 9.20 -20.68 6.76
CA VAL A 27 10.42 -20.15 7.37
C VAL A 27 11.50 -21.23 7.42
N ARG A 28 11.14 -22.50 7.66
CA ARG A 28 12.11 -23.61 7.65
C ARG A 28 12.72 -23.83 6.26
N LYS A 29 11.93 -23.80 5.19
CA LYS A 29 12.42 -23.95 3.80
C LYS A 29 13.33 -22.78 3.42
N ILE A 30 12.88 -21.55 3.69
CA ILE A 30 13.67 -20.33 3.46
C ILE A 30 15.00 -20.40 4.24
N SER A 31 14.94 -20.73 5.53
CA SER A 31 16.11 -20.83 6.40
C SER A 31 17.12 -21.87 5.91
N ASN A 32 16.66 -23.02 5.41
CA ASN A 32 17.53 -24.04 4.85
C ASN A 32 18.31 -23.53 3.64
N VAL A 33 17.64 -22.90 2.67
CA VAL A 33 18.29 -22.33 1.46
C VAL A 33 19.29 -21.25 1.83
N VAL A 34 18.91 -20.32 2.72
CA VAL A 34 19.81 -19.25 3.17
C VAL A 34 21.05 -19.81 3.87
N ARG A 35 20.90 -20.88 4.68
CA ARG A 35 22.01 -21.54 5.37
C ARG A 35 23.01 -22.19 4.41
N GLU A 36 22.54 -22.79 3.33
CA GLU A 36 23.39 -23.40 2.28
C GLU A 36 24.18 -22.36 1.46
N HIS A 37 23.75 -21.09 1.54
CA HIS A 37 24.37 -19.93 0.91
C HIS A 37 25.16 -19.04 1.87
N LYS A 38 25.52 -19.55 3.05
CA LYS A 38 26.35 -18.79 4.00
C LYS A 38 27.70 -18.44 3.36
N LEU A 39 28.10 -17.17 3.45
CA LEU A 39 29.31 -16.59 2.82
C LEU A 39 29.31 -16.63 1.27
N LYS A 40 28.14 -16.81 0.65
CA LYS A 40 27.95 -16.72 -0.81
C LYS A 40 26.97 -15.59 -1.13
N ASP A 41 26.72 -15.39 -2.42
CA ASP A 41 25.67 -14.50 -2.90
C ASP A 41 24.29 -14.92 -2.37
N PHE A 42 23.45 -13.92 -2.11
CA PHE A 42 22.12 -14.15 -1.56
C PHE A 42 21.20 -14.83 -2.60
N PRO A 43 20.60 -15.99 -2.30
CA PRO A 43 19.90 -16.83 -3.29
C PRO A 43 18.45 -16.35 -3.55
N ALA A 44 18.28 -15.12 -4.04
CA ALA A 44 16.94 -14.53 -4.24
C ALA A 44 16.07 -15.36 -5.21
N ASP A 45 16.62 -15.80 -6.33
CA ASP A 45 15.89 -16.56 -7.35
C ASP A 45 15.42 -17.92 -6.84
N GLU A 46 16.26 -18.61 -6.06
CA GLU A 46 15.89 -19.89 -5.43
C GLU A 46 14.76 -19.69 -4.41
N LEU A 47 14.81 -18.61 -3.64
CA LEU A 47 13.76 -18.29 -2.68
C LEU A 47 12.44 -17.93 -3.39
N PHE A 48 12.47 -17.16 -4.48
CA PHE A 48 11.27 -16.92 -5.29
C PHE A 48 10.77 -18.17 -6.01
N LYS A 49 11.67 -19.08 -6.38
CA LYS A 49 11.28 -20.39 -6.91
C LYS A 49 10.48 -21.20 -5.88
N ILE A 50 10.89 -21.20 -4.61
CA ILE A 50 10.11 -21.82 -3.52
C ILE A 50 8.69 -21.25 -3.48
N TYR A 51 8.53 -19.94 -3.65
CA TYR A 51 7.20 -19.32 -3.60
C TYR A 51 6.31 -19.76 -4.75
N ARG A 52 6.87 -19.91 -5.95
CA ARG A 52 6.14 -20.38 -7.15
C ARG A 52 5.82 -21.87 -7.11
N ASP A 53 6.72 -22.68 -6.56
CA ASP A 53 6.55 -24.13 -6.44
C ASP A 53 5.55 -24.52 -5.33
N HIS A 54 5.26 -23.59 -4.41
CA HIS A 54 4.26 -23.75 -3.36
C HIS A 54 2.99 -22.93 -3.70
N PRO A 55 1.80 -23.35 -3.22
CA PRO A 55 0.56 -22.61 -3.45
C PRO A 55 0.47 -21.37 -2.52
N LEU A 56 1.45 -20.48 -2.59
CA LEU A 56 1.46 -19.24 -1.81
C LEU A 56 0.63 -18.16 -2.50
N ARG A 57 -0.01 -17.31 -1.69
CA ARG A 57 -0.55 -16.03 -2.16
C ARG A 57 0.61 -15.08 -2.38
N PHE A 58 1.11 -15.05 -3.60
CA PHE A 58 2.25 -14.24 -3.99
C PHE A 58 1.97 -13.60 -5.34
N TYR A 59 1.89 -12.26 -5.36
CA TYR A 59 1.48 -11.47 -6.50
C TYR A 59 2.61 -10.56 -6.98
N GLU A 60 2.65 -10.37 -8.29
CA GLU A 60 3.48 -9.35 -8.92
C GLU A 60 2.94 -7.94 -8.65
N ILE A 61 3.84 -6.96 -8.62
CA ILE A 61 3.53 -5.58 -8.29
C ILE A 61 2.78 -4.92 -9.45
N HIS A 62 1.47 -4.88 -9.30
CA HIS A 62 0.52 -4.39 -10.27
C HIS A 62 -0.68 -3.76 -9.55
N THR A 63 -1.34 -2.78 -10.17
CA THR A 63 -2.49 -2.07 -9.57
C THR A 63 -3.61 -3.02 -9.16
N ALA A 64 -3.87 -4.04 -9.99
CA ALA A 64 -4.85 -5.09 -9.72
C ALA A 64 -4.61 -5.88 -8.42
N HIS A 65 -3.39 -5.90 -7.87
CA HIS A 65 -3.05 -6.65 -6.67
C HIS A 65 -2.79 -5.77 -5.44
N LEU A 66 -2.94 -4.44 -5.54
CA LEU A 66 -2.63 -3.53 -4.43
C LEU A 66 -3.41 -3.85 -3.15
N ASN A 67 -4.67 -4.28 -3.28
CA ASN A 67 -5.50 -4.64 -2.13
C ASN A 67 -5.15 -6.02 -1.54
N GLU A 68 -4.36 -6.83 -2.25
CA GLU A 68 -3.88 -8.13 -1.77
C GLU A 68 -2.60 -7.99 -0.93
N PHE A 69 -1.90 -6.87 -1.05
CA PHE A 69 -0.67 -6.62 -0.32
C PHE A 69 -0.93 -6.23 1.13
N ASP A 70 0.08 -6.45 1.97
CA ASP A 70 0.09 -5.99 3.34
C ASP A 70 0.04 -4.45 3.36
N LYS A 71 -1.09 -3.92 3.84
CA LYS A 71 -1.40 -2.49 3.85
C LYS A 71 -0.38 -1.67 4.65
N GLU A 72 0.15 -2.21 5.74
CA GLU A 72 1.16 -1.50 6.55
C GLU A 72 2.45 -1.37 5.74
N ILE A 73 2.87 -2.45 5.08
CA ILE A 73 4.04 -2.42 4.20
C ILE A 73 3.83 -1.45 3.02
N VAL A 74 2.63 -1.40 2.42
CA VAL A 74 2.32 -0.40 1.39
C VAL A 74 2.49 1.02 1.93
N PHE A 75 2.00 1.33 3.13
CA PHE A 75 2.18 2.66 3.71
C PHE A 75 3.64 2.99 4.03
N HIS A 76 4.43 2.02 4.50
CA HIS A 76 5.87 2.23 4.70
C HIS A 76 6.58 2.57 3.37
N MET A 77 6.13 2.01 2.25
CA MET A 77 6.67 2.34 0.92
C MET A 77 6.28 3.74 0.45
N ILE A 78 5.10 4.24 0.85
CA ILE A 78 4.60 5.57 0.48
C ILE A 78 5.26 6.66 1.34
N TYR A 79 5.34 6.47 2.66
CA TYR A 79 5.65 7.54 3.63
C TYR A 79 7.05 7.47 4.27
N ASP A 80 7.92 6.60 3.78
CA ASP A 80 9.32 6.47 4.21
C ASP A 80 9.49 6.08 5.69
N GLU A 81 9.23 4.79 5.97
CA GLU A 81 9.57 4.11 7.23
C GLU A 81 9.09 4.83 8.50
N LEU A 82 7.78 5.15 8.55
CA LEU A 82 7.14 5.61 9.79
C LEU A 82 7.22 4.51 10.87
N PRO A 83 7.78 4.77 12.06
CA PRO A 83 8.13 3.71 13.00
C PRO A 83 6.92 2.98 13.61
N ASN A 84 5.72 3.57 13.59
CA ASN A 84 4.48 2.94 14.04
C ASN A 84 3.28 3.59 13.33
N ILE A 85 2.55 2.82 12.53
CA ILE A 85 1.27 3.24 11.96
C ILE A 85 0.16 2.77 12.90
N ARG A 86 -0.62 3.70 13.46
CA ARG A 86 -1.80 3.33 14.27
C ARG A 86 -3.01 3.25 13.36
N GLU A 87 -3.95 2.37 13.67
CA GLU A 87 -5.19 2.23 12.89
C GLU A 87 -5.95 3.56 12.77
N ASN A 88 -5.96 4.38 13.82
CA ASN A 88 -6.60 5.70 13.84
C ASN A 88 -5.91 6.76 12.95
N ASP A 89 -4.68 6.49 12.51
CA ASP A 89 -3.95 7.37 11.61
C ASP A 89 -4.35 7.11 10.14
N ILE A 90 -5.04 5.99 9.86
CA ILE A 90 -5.53 5.62 8.53
C ILE A 90 -6.88 6.30 8.28
N ASP A 91 -6.91 7.15 7.27
CA ASP A 91 -8.09 7.91 6.86
C ASP A 91 -8.45 7.65 5.40
N HIS A 92 -9.73 7.79 5.05
CA HIS A 92 -10.20 7.76 3.67
C HIS A 92 -10.02 9.15 3.04
N ILE A 93 -9.26 9.22 1.94
CA ILE A 93 -9.01 10.45 1.18
C ILE A 93 -10.33 11.07 0.73
N HIS A 94 -11.16 10.27 0.05
CA HIS A 94 -12.55 10.58 -0.21
C HIS A 94 -13.42 10.00 0.91
N PRO A 95 -14.17 10.84 1.64
CA PRO A 95 -14.99 10.38 2.76
C PRO A 95 -16.03 9.33 2.38
N VAL A 96 -16.17 8.29 3.20
CA VAL A 96 -17.09 7.16 3.00
C VAL A 96 -18.54 7.62 2.80
N ASN A 97 -19.00 8.57 3.62
CA ASN A 97 -20.37 9.10 3.55
C ASN A 97 -20.65 9.80 2.21
N ILE A 98 -19.67 10.53 1.66
CA ILE A 98 -19.77 11.16 0.34
C ILE A 98 -19.79 10.08 -0.74
N LEU A 99 -18.86 9.12 -0.73
CA LEU A 99 -18.82 8.10 -1.77
C LEU A 99 -20.09 7.22 -1.79
N ARG A 100 -20.66 6.93 -0.62
CA ARG A 100 -21.95 6.23 -0.51
C ARG A 100 -23.11 7.01 -1.14
N SER A 101 -23.12 8.36 -1.07
CA SER A 101 -24.17 9.15 -1.72
C SER A 101 -24.08 9.10 -3.24
N TYR A 102 -22.88 8.87 -3.79
CA TYR A 102 -22.64 8.59 -5.21
C TYR A 102 -22.81 7.12 -5.60
N ARG A 103 -23.19 6.25 -4.64
CA ARG A 103 -23.45 4.81 -4.83
C ARG A 103 -22.23 3.99 -5.31
N TYR A 104 -21.01 4.42 -4.95
CA TYR A 104 -19.86 3.54 -5.07
C TYR A 104 -19.98 2.37 -4.09
N ASP A 105 -19.46 1.21 -4.48
CA ASP A 105 -19.55 0.02 -3.64
C ASP A 105 -18.51 0.03 -2.50
N GLU A 106 -18.80 -0.71 -1.44
CA GLU A 106 -17.92 -0.76 -0.25
C GLU A 106 -16.54 -1.32 -0.56
N TYR A 107 -16.41 -2.19 -1.57
CA TYR A 107 -15.12 -2.74 -1.96
C TYR A 107 -14.27 -1.64 -2.62
N GLU A 108 -14.85 -0.84 -3.53
CA GLU A 108 -14.21 0.35 -4.13
C GLU A 108 -13.79 1.37 -3.06
N ILE A 109 -14.70 1.70 -2.13
CA ILE A 109 -14.47 2.70 -1.08
C ILE A 109 -13.28 2.34 -0.19
N ASN A 110 -13.13 1.04 0.11
CA ASN A 110 -12.11 0.51 1.03
C ASN A 110 -10.83 0.02 0.31
N ARG A 111 -10.60 0.46 -0.93
CA ARG A 111 -9.33 0.20 -1.63
C ARG A 111 -8.18 0.96 -0.99
N VAL A 112 -6.99 0.38 -1.04
CA VAL A 112 -5.73 1.01 -0.63
C VAL A 112 -5.51 2.36 -1.34
N GLY A 113 -5.96 2.47 -2.59
CA GLY A 113 -5.98 3.71 -3.37
C GLY A 113 -6.80 4.85 -2.75
N ASN A 114 -7.69 4.59 -1.80
CA ASN A 114 -8.44 5.62 -1.07
C ASN A 114 -7.92 5.89 0.34
N TYR A 115 -6.87 5.22 0.80
CA TYR A 115 -6.32 5.47 2.13
C TYR A 115 -5.14 6.43 2.13
N GLN A 116 -5.05 7.21 3.19
CA GLN A 116 -3.92 8.07 3.54
C GLN A 116 -3.57 7.96 5.02
N LEU A 117 -2.36 8.37 5.39
CA LEU A 117 -2.00 8.57 6.78
C LEU A 117 -2.13 10.04 7.14
N LEU A 118 -2.97 10.34 8.13
CA LEU A 118 -3.11 11.68 8.71
C LEU A 118 -2.90 11.60 10.22
N ASP A 119 -2.30 12.63 10.80
CA ASP A 119 -2.24 12.70 12.25
C ASP A 119 -3.65 12.84 12.85
N ASN A 120 -3.84 12.29 14.05
CA ASN A 120 -5.13 12.25 14.72
C ASN A 120 -5.79 13.62 14.91
N VAL A 121 -5.00 14.70 15.03
CA VAL A 121 -5.53 16.04 15.24
C VAL A 121 -6.12 16.57 13.93
N THR A 122 -5.35 16.47 12.84
CA THR A 122 -5.80 16.85 11.50
C THR A 122 -7.03 16.04 11.06
N ASN A 123 -7.01 14.73 11.30
CA ASN A 123 -8.11 13.84 10.93
C ASN A 123 -9.42 14.21 11.64
N ARG A 124 -9.38 14.32 12.99
CA ARG A 124 -10.59 14.51 13.80
C ARG A 124 -11.15 15.93 13.78
N PHE A 125 -10.30 16.94 13.68
CA PHE A 125 -10.73 18.33 13.91
C PHE A 125 -10.72 19.20 12.65
N VAL A 126 -9.99 18.83 11.60
CA VAL A 126 -9.80 19.71 10.44
C VAL A 126 -10.38 19.11 9.15
N LYS A 127 -10.06 17.85 8.83
CA LYS A 127 -10.59 17.18 7.64
C LYS A 127 -12.05 16.77 7.81
N SER A 128 -12.40 16.10 8.91
CA SER A 128 -13.79 15.87 9.37
C SER A 128 -14.83 15.57 8.26
N GLY A 129 -14.52 14.68 7.32
CA GLY A 129 -15.44 14.29 6.25
C GLY A 129 -15.65 15.32 5.13
N LYS A 130 -14.78 16.33 5.02
CA LYS A 130 -14.78 17.29 3.89
C LYS A 130 -14.48 16.58 2.56
N PRO A 131 -15.14 16.97 1.45
CA PRO A 131 -14.75 16.55 0.11
C PRO A 131 -13.27 16.82 -0.16
N LEU A 132 -12.60 15.93 -0.90
CA LEU A 132 -11.16 16.04 -1.20
C LEU A 132 -10.81 17.41 -1.81
N ILE A 133 -11.58 17.85 -2.80
CA ILE A 133 -11.36 19.14 -3.46
C ILE A 133 -11.42 20.31 -2.48
N GLN A 134 -12.36 20.31 -1.53
CA GLN A 134 -12.49 21.37 -0.53
C GLN A 134 -11.33 21.34 0.46
N TRP A 135 -10.96 20.14 0.92
CA TRP A 135 -9.83 19.94 1.81
C TRP A 135 -8.53 20.48 1.21
N ILE A 136 -8.19 20.07 -0.02
CA ILE A 136 -6.96 20.51 -0.68
C ILE A 136 -6.99 22.02 -0.97
N LYS A 137 -8.13 22.57 -1.41
CA LYS A 137 -8.20 23.99 -1.79
C LYS A 137 -8.16 24.94 -0.60
N ASN A 138 -8.76 24.57 0.52
CA ASN A 138 -9.04 25.49 1.63
C ASN A 138 -8.17 25.27 2.86
N ASP A 139 -7.73 24.04 3.11
CA ASP A 139 -7.10 23.66 4.39
C ASP A 139 -5.62 23.24 4.24
N VAL A 140 -5.20 22.84 3.03
CA VAL A 140 -3.80 22.46 2.75
C VAL A 140 -2.98 23.69 2.36
N SER A 141 -2.00 24.07 3.18
CA SER A 141 -1.14 25.23 2.96
C SER A 141 -0.14 25.05 1.81
N ASP A 142 0.61 23.94 1.82
CA ASP A 142 1.50 23.55 0.73
C ASP A 142 0.88 22.40 -0.07
N LYS A 143 0.13 22.76 -1.10
CA LYS A 143 -0.60 21.82 -1.96
C LYS A 143 0.36 20.84 -2.62
N ASP A 144 1.43 21.33 -3.23
CA ASP A 144 2.34 20.48 -3.99
C ASP A 144 3.08 19.47 -3.09
N ALA A 145 3.51 19.90 -1.90
CA ALA A 145 4.13 18.98 -0.94
C ALA A 145 3.13 17.92 -0.45
N TYR A 146 1.88 18.32 -0.19
CA TYR A 146 0.83 17.40 0.24
C TYR A 146 0.51 16.36 -0.85
N LEU A 147 0.29 16.81 -2.09
CA LEU A 147 0.00 15.93 -3.23
C LEU A 147 1.11 14.91 -3.45
N ARG A 148 2.37 15.36 -3.44
CA ARG A 148 3.55 14.47 -3.57
C ARG A 148 3.64 13.47 -2.42
N ARG A 149 3.45 13.92 -1.18
CA ARG A 149 3.56 13.07 0.02
C ARG A 149 2.49 11.97 0.05
N HIS A 150 1.26 12.29 -0.35
CA HIS A 150 0.13 11.36 -0.27
C HIS A 150 -0.14 10.61 -1.60
N LEU A 151 0.69 10.85 -2.62
CA LEU A 151 0.54 10.33 -3.98
C LEU A 151 -0.86 10.63 -4.54
N ILE A 152 -1.34 11.85 -4.32
CA ILE A 152 -2.62 12.32 -4.87
C ILE A 152 -2.34 12.87 -6.29
N PRO A 153 -3.09 12.44 -7.31
CA PRO A 153 -2.95 12.98 -8.67
C PRO A 153 -3.08 14.50 -8.68
N ALA A 154 -2.19 15.19 -9.40
CA ALA A 154 -2.18 16.66 -9.47
C ALA A 154 -3.32 17.24 -10.33
N ASP A 155 -3.97 16.40 -11.14
CA ASP A 155 -5.14 16.79 -11.93
C ASP A 155 -6.33 17.06 -11.01
N GLU A 156 -6.67 18.33 -10.81
CA GLU A 156 -7.76 18.75 -9.92
C GLU A 156 -9.13 18.19 -10.36
N THR A 157 -9.29 17.85 -11.64
CA THR A 157 -10.57 17.29 -12.13
C THR A 157 -10.85 15.94 -11.49
N LEU A 158 -9.82 15.22 -11.03
CA LEU A 158 -9.96 13.94 -10.33
C LEU A 158 -10.36 14.08 -8.86
N TRP A 159 -10.34 15.29 -8.28
CA TRP A 159 -10.61 15.46 -6.84
C TRP A 159 -12.11 15.50 -6.50
N GLU A 160 -12.97 15.54 -7.51
CA GLU A 160 -14.41 15.47 -7.33
C GLU A 160 -14.87 14.03 -7.08
N ALA A 161 -15.82 13.87 -6.15
CA ALA A 161 -16.34 12.55 -5.80
C ALA A 161 -17.00 11.83 -6.99
N SER A 162 -17.54 12.56 -7.97
CA SER A 162 -18.10 11.98 -9.21
C SER A 162 -17.04 11.29 -10.08
N ASN A 163 -15.76 11.65 -9.92
CA ASN A 163 -14.63 11.13 -10.70
C ASN A 163 -13.80 10.12 -9.90
N TYR A 164 -14.38 9.55 -8.83
CA TYR A 164 -13.67 8.72 -7.87
C TYR A 164 -12.98 7.48 -8.48
N ARG A 165 -13.56 6.87 -9.51
CA ARG A 165 -12.94 5.71 -10.20
C ARG A 165 -11.67 6.10 -10.94
N ASP A 166 -11.68 7.24 -11.61
CA ASP A 166 -10.51 7.77 -12.32
C ASP A 166 -9.44 8.24 -11.34
N PHE A 167 -9.86 8.86 -10.23
CA PHE A 167 -8.99 9.16 -9.09
C PHE A 167 -8.28 7.91 -8.56
N LEU A 168 -9.05 6.86 -8.25
CA LEU A 168 -8.52 5.60 -7.73
C LEU A 168 -7.49 5.02 -8.68
N LYS A 169 -7.82 4.95 -9.98
CA LYS A 169 -6.91 4.44 -11.01
C LYS A 169 -5.60 5.22 -11.05
N ALA A 170 -5.68 6.55 -11.16
CA ALA A 170 -4.50 7.40 -11.24
C ALA A 170 -3.64 7.32 -9.98
N ARG A 171 -4.25 7.31 -8.79
CA ARG A 171 -3.52 7.18 -7.52
C ARG A 171 -2.86 5.82 -7.36
N GLU A 172 -3.54 4.74 -7.71
CA GLU A 172 -2.98 3.39 -7.63
C GLU A 172 -1.77 3.21 -8.55
N GLU A 173 -1.77 3.83 -9.73
CA GLU A 173 -0.61 3.88 -10.62
C GLU A 173 0.58 4.62 -9.98
N LEU A 174 0.34 5.73 -9.27
CA LEU A 174 1.38 6.44 -8.51
C LEU A 174 1.93 5.57 -7.38
N ILE A 175 1.08 4.85 -6.64
CA ILE A 175 1.50 3.93 -5.56
C ILE A 175 2.36 2.80 -6.12
N VAL A 176 1.92 2.13 -7.19
CA VAL A 176 2.70 1.05 -7.83
C VAL A 176 4.05 1.57 -8.33
N SER A 177 4.07 2.76 -8.93
CA SER A 177 5.31 3.40 -9.39
C SER A 177 6.26 3.66 -8.21
N LYS A 178 5.74 4.16 -7.09
CA LYS A 178 6.53 4.41 -5.88
C LYS A 178 7.11 3.13 -5.28
N ILE A 179 6.32 2.05 -5.22
CA ILE A 179 6.80 0.74 -4.75
C ILE A 179 7.91 0.22 -5.66
N LYS A 180 7.72 0.29 -6.98
CA LYS A 180 8.74 -0.17 -7.96
C LYS A 180 10.03 0.64 -7.87
N GLU A 181 9.93 1.96 -7.73
CA GLU A 181 11.07 2.85 -7.48
C GLU A 181 11.84 2.39 -6.24
N ARG A 182 11.15 2.19 -5.11
CA ARG A 182 11.75 1.75 -3.83
C ARG A 182 12.47 0.40 -3.92
N LEU A 183 11.96 -0.52 -4.73
CA LEU A 183 12.56 -1.84 -4.91
C LEU A 183 13.73 -1.86 -5.90
N SER A 184 13.81 -0.86 -6.77
CA SER A 184 14.88 -0.72 -7.77
C SER A 184 16.11 0.05 -7.22
N LEU A 185 16.00 0.59 -5.99
CA LEU A 185 17.06 1.23 -5.21
C LEU A 185 17.72 0.22 -4.23
#